data_AF-A0A7C0YL62-F1
#
_entry.id   AF-A0A7C0YL62-F1
#
_cell.length_a   1.000
_cell.length_b   1.000
_cell.length_c   1.000
_cell.angle_alpha   90.00
_cell.angle_beta   90.00
_cell.angle_gamma   90.00
#
_symmetry.space_group_name_H-M   'P 1'
#
loop_
_entity.id
_entity.type
_entity.pdbx_description
1 polymer ?
#
loop_
_entity_poly.entity_id
_entity_poly.type
_entity_poly.pdbx_seq_one_letter_code
_entity_poly.pdbx_strand_id
1 'polypeptide(L)'
;MDIHKEYEKYKATLSSVEKKTLDKYYKQGIDWYKTRKKEDVFEEIRKGNEHDELIKALATTNFSEKTGYEFYFTEPLIELAGDAIGNRIFDVLLFNASLNALILVECKARVEGRANKVISDLKDQISTIENNLTYLENQIGEQIAPNKIEYVVLTPHKYCDKIQSAINSQKDLASNKRKITEPENVKIWNFLPEGGKIQIHKDSQHQSGLLTQVLMQGISVMTIGMKVDIPIILNSKEYKIIEQILLENIYNKKLENESDNPKIFTTKEFASVMESSLLLGFKGVQKRKVVEAKAKKVIAFGVKNKIFGSVEGNSDEFKIICQGEKLDTVKNNLKEKFVENWSTREADEHAKKDALNTHRQKVPRIEKWIEPSKEV
;
A
#
# COMPACT_ATOMS: atom_id res chain seq x y z
N MET A 1 11.32 20.17 0.55
CA MET A 1 12.45 20.87 1.21
C MET A 1 13.13 19.87 2.14
N ASP A 2 14.43 19.68 2.01
CA ASP A 2 15.19 18.67 2.78
C ASP A 2 15.40 19.17 4.22
N ILE A 3 14.72 18.54 5.18
CA ILE A 3 14.73 18.95 6.60
C ILE A 3 16.13 18.89 7.20
N HIS A 4 16.99 17.99 6.72
CA HIS A 4 18.37 17.92 7.18
C HIS A 4 19.15 19.16 6.75
N LYS A 5 19.03 19.58 5.49
CA LYS A 5 19.66 20.82 5.00
C LYS A 5 19.13 22.04 5.73
N GLU A 6 17.82 22.10 6.00
CA GLU A 6 17.24 23.19 6.79
C GLU A 6 17.82 23.22 8.21
N TYR A 7 17.90 22.06 8.86
CA TYR A 7 18.45 21.92 10.20
C TYR A 7 19.90 22.39 10.28
N GLU A 8 20.77 21.91 9.38
CA GLU A 8 22.17 22.32 9.36
C GLU A 8 22.34 23.79 9.04
N LYS A 9 21.57 24.33 8.08
CA LYS A 9 21.61 25.75 7.72
C LYS A 9 21.19 26.62 8.91
N TYR A 10 20.11 26.27 9.60
CA TYR A 10 19.66 26.99 10.79
C TYR A 10 20.67 26.87 11.94
N LYS A 11 21.18 25.66 12.21
CA LYS A 11 22.20 25.42 13.23
C LYS A 11 23.46 26.25 12.98
N ALA A 12 23.87 26.41 11.72
CA ALA A 12 25.04 27.21 11.35
C ALA A 12 24.93 28.69 11.75
N THR A 13 23.72 29.27 11.76
CA THR A 13 23.48 30.68 12.13
C THR A 13 23.44 30.93 13.63
N LEU A 14 23.44 29.88 14.45
CA LEU A 14 23.30 29.98 15.90
C LEU A 14 24.65 30.18 16.61
N SER A 15 24.61 30.86 17.76
CA SER A 15 25.74 30.91 18.70
C SER A 15 26.06 29.53 19.28
N SER A 16 27.22 29.38 19.95
CA SER A 16 27.62 28.12 20.57
C SER A 16 26.63 27.63 21.63
N VAL A 17 26.02 28.54 22.38
CA VAL A 17 25.01 28.24 23.43
C VAL A 17 23.70 27.77 22.79
N GLU A 18 23.23 28.47 21.76
CA GLU A 18 22.02 28.09 21.02
C GLU A 18 22.19 26.76 20.28
N LYS A 19 23.37 26.49 19.69
CA LYS A 19 23.70 25.19 19.10
C LYS A 19 23.56 24.05 20.12
N LYS A 20 24.09 24.23 21.34
CA LYS A 20 23.96 23.24 22.43
C LYS A 20 22.49 23.03 22.82
N THR A 21 21.70 24.10 22.87
CA THR A 21 20.26 24.03 23.17
C THR A 21 19.48 23.30 22.09
N LEU A 22 19.74 23.61 20.81
CA LEU A 22 19.14 22.91 19.67
C LEU A 22 19.50 21.41 19.68
N ASP A 23 20.78 21.08 19.90
CA ASP A 23 21.24 19.68 19.98
C ASP A 23 20.62 18.94 21.17
N LYS A 24 20.35 19.62 22.28
CA LYS A 24 19.62 19.04 23.41
C LYS A 24 18.19 18.66 23.01
N TYR A 25 17.45 19.55 22.32
CA TYR A 25 16.10 19.22 21.84
C TYR A 25 16.10 18.06 20.85
N TYR A 26 17.04 18.06 19.91
CA TYR A 26 17.21 16.94 18.98
C TYR A 26 17.48 15.62 19.71
N LYS A 27 18.42 15.59 20.66
CA LYS A 27 18.75 14.40 21.44
C LYS A 27 17.57 13.89 22.28
N GLN A 28 16.76 14.79 22.84
CA GLN A 28 15.56 14.42 23.58
C GLN A 28 14.49 13.77 22.69
N GLY A 29 14.40 14.18 21.42
CA GLY A 29 13.43 13.65 20.46
C GLY A 29 13.87 12.35 19.80
N ILE A 30 15.16 12.22 19.42
CA ILE A 30 15.61 11.17 18.50
C ILE A 30 15.38 9.75 19.03
N ASP A 31 15.66 9.48 20.30
CA ASP A 31 15.51 8.13 20.86
C ASP A 31 14.03 7.74 21.01
N TRP A 32 13.19 8.70 21.43
CA TRP A 32 11.74 8.51 21.49
C TRP A 32 11.15 8.23 20.10
N TYR A 33 11.56 9.01 19.10
CA TYR A 33 11.11 8.83 17.73
C TYR A 33 11.59 7.52 17.12
N LYS A 34 12.82 7.06 17.41
CA LYS A 34 13.34 5.78 16.90
C LYS A 34 12.47 4.60 17.32
N THR A 35 12.15 4.50 18.61
CA THR A 35 11.29 3.44 19.14
C THR A 35 9.91 3.48 18.48
N ARG A 36 9.28 4.66 18.46
CA ARG A 36 7.94 4.83 17.88
C ARG A 36 7.90 4.55 16.38
N LYS A 37 8.90 5.00 15.62
CA LYS A 37 8.97 4.75 14.16
C LYS A 37 9.23 3.29 13.85
N LYS A 38 9.95 2.57 14.71
CA LYS A 38 10.15 1.12 14.57
C LYS A 38 8.82 0.37 14.75
N GLU A 39 8.02 0.75 15.75
CA GLU A 39 6.65 0.24 15.92
C GLU A 39 5.76 0.57 14.72
N ASP A 40 5.83 1.80 14.19
CA ASP A 40 5.08 2.20 13.00
C ASP A 40 5.40 1.30 11.78
N VAL A 41 6.67 0.94 11.55
CA VAL A 41 7.05 0.00 10.46
C VAL A 41 6.43 -1.37 10.69
N PHE A 42 6.57 -1.92 11.90
CA PHE A 42 6.03 -3.25 12.21
C PHE A 42 4.52 -3.28 12.04
N GLU A 43 3.83 -2.23 12.46
CA GLU A 43 2.40 -2.07 12.24
C GLU A 43 2.04 -1.93 10.76
N GLU A 44 2.85 -1.25 9.94
CA GLU A 44 2.64 -1.18 8.49
C GLU A 44 2.82 -2.55 7.81
N ILE A 45 3.88 -3.29 8.15
CA ILE A 45 4.11 -4.65 7.65
C ILE A 45 2.95 -5.55 8.05
N ARG A 46 2.54 -5.50 9.32
CA ARG A 46 1.46 -6.32 9.85
C ARG A 46 0.12 -6.02 9.18
N LYS A 47 -0.22 -4.75 9.00
CA LYS A 47 -1.42 -4.33 8.23
C LYS A 47 -1.38 -4.84 6.80
N GLY A 48 -0.20 -4.79 6.16
CA GLY A 48 -0.01 -5.33 4.82
C GLY A 48 -0.22 -6.84 4.76
N ASN A 49 0.20 -7.59 5.78
CA ASN A 49 -0.03 -9.04 5.85
C ASN A 49 -1.50 -9.37 6.13
N GLU A 50 -2.15 -8.64 7.04
CA GLU A 50 -3.58 -8.81 7.32
C GLU A 50 -4.45 -8.50 6.09
N HIS A 51 -4.03 -7.54 5.24
CA HIS A 51 -4.70 -7.24 3.96
C HIS A 51 -4.53 -8.37 2.94
N ASP A 52 -3.29 -8.82 2.76
CA ASP A 52 -2.97 -9.97 1.91
C ASP A 52 -3.75 -11.24 2.32
N GLU A 53 -3.91 -11.47 3.62
CA GLU A 53 -4.70 -12.60 4.15
C GLU A 53 -6.16 -12.57 3.69
N LEU A 54 -6.80 -11.40 3.61
CA LEU A 54 -8.17 -11.27 3.11
C LEU A 54 -8.27 -11.62 1.63
N ILE A 55 -7.33 -11.12 0.81
CA ILE A 55 -7.27 -11.40 -0.62
C ILE A 55 -7.03 -12.90 -0.85
N LYS A 56 -6.06 -13.50 -0.14
CA LYS A 56 -5.76 -14.93 -0.20
C LYS A 56 -6.95 -15.77 0.23
N ALA A 57 -7.62 -15.37 1.31
CA ALA A 57 -8.81 -16.07 1.79
C ALA A 57 -9.87 -16.14 0.69
N LEU A 58 -10.12 -15.04 -0.02
CA LEU A 58 -11.07 -15.00 -1.12
C LEU A 58 -10.60 -15.85 -2.32
N ALA A 59 -9.34 -15.74 -2.71
CA ALA A 59 -8.75 -16.48 -3.84
C ALA A 59 -8.72 -18.01 -3.64
N THR A 60 -8.73 -18.48 -2.39
CA THR A 60 -8.65 -19.91 -2.03
C THR A 60 -9.98 -20.52 -1.61
N THR A 61 -11.09 -19.82 -1.83
CA THR A 61 -12.42 -20.36 -1.56
C THR A 61 -12.90 -21.27 -2.70
N ASN A 62 -13.86 -22.17 -2.41
CA ASN A 62 -14.62 -22.87 -3.46
C ASN A 62 -15.79 -22.04 -4.00
N PHE A 63 -15.59 -20.73 -4.07
CA PHE A 63 -16.62 -19.75 -4.41
C PHE A 63 -17.10 -19.92 -5.85
N SER A 64 -16.18 -20.11 -6.80
CA SER A 64 -16.51 -20.35 -8.20
C SER A 64 -17.35 -21.61 -8.39
N GLU A 65 -16.93 -22.75 -7.81
CA GLU A 65 -17.67 -24.01 -7.91
C GLU A 65 -19.11 -23.91 -7.37
N LYS A 66 -19.32 -23.13 -6.31
CA LYS A 66 -20.63 -23.01 -5.65
C LYS A 66 -21.54 -21.94 -6.25
N THR A 67 -20.98 -20.93 -6.92
CA THR A 67 -21.73 -19.72 -7.28
C THR A 67 -21.56 -19.31 -8.74
N GLY A 68 -20.61 -19.90 -9.47
CA GLY A 68 -20.21 -19.53 -10.83
C GLY A 68 -19.42 -18.23 -10.93
N TYR A 69 -19.06 -17.60 -9.81
CA TYR A 69 -18.24 -16.39 -9.80
C TYR A 69 -16.76 -16.74 -9.69
N GLU A 70 -16.01 -16.41 -10.73
CA GLU A 70 -14.57 -16.62 -10.82
C GLU A 70 -13.80 -15.42 -10.27
N PHE A 71 -12.63 -15.69 -9.68
CA PHE A 71 -11.78 -14.69 -9.04
C PHE A 71 -10.80 -14.07 -10.03
N TYR A 72 -10.70 -12.74 -10.01
CA TYR A 72 -9.75 -11.97 -10.80
C TYR A 72 -9.12 -10.84 -9.97
N PHE A 73 -7.84 -10.56 -10.23
CA PHE A 73 -7.20 -9.35 -9.71
C PHE A 73 -7.61 -8.12 -10.52
N THR A 74 -7.78 -6.99 -9.85
CA THR A 74 -8.14 -5.70 -10.47
C THR A 74 -6.93 -4.92 -10.99
N GLU A 75 -5.72 -5.45 -10.85
CA GLU A 75 -4.49 -4.78 -11.26
C GLU A 75 -4.50 -4.27 -12.72
N PRO A 76 -5.10 -4.96 -13.71
CA PRO A 76 -5.24 -4.41 -15.05
C PRO A 76 -5.96 -3.07 -15.10
N LEU A 77 -6.84 -2.80 -14.13
CA LEU A 77 -7.60 -1.57 -14.03
C LEU A 77 -6.78 -0.41 -13.47
N ILE A 78 -5.58 -0.63 -12.91
CA ILE A 78 -4.78 0.41 -12.22
C ILE A 78 -4.55 1.69 -13.03
N GLU A 79 -4.63 1.60 -14.35
CA GLU A 79 -4.58 2.75 -15.24
C GLU A 79 -5.76 3.73 -15.10
N LEU A 80 -6.93 3.24 -14.68
CA LEU A 80 -8.11 4.05 -14.40
C LEU A 80 -7.90 4.98 -13.19
N ALA A 81 -6.92 4.70 -12.35
CA ALA A 81 -6.59 5.54 -11.21
C ALA A 81 -5.88 6.86 -11.62
N GLY A 82 -5.42 6.98 -12.88
CA GLY A 82 -4.70 8.16 -13.38
C GLY A 82 -3.48 8.50 -12.51
N ASP A 83 -3.34 9.78 -12.14
CA ASP A 83 -2.25 10.24 -11.24
C ASP A 83 -2.45 9.82 -9.77
N ALA A 84 -3.62 9.27 -9.42
CA ALA A 84 -3.96 8.81 -8.07
C ALA A 84 -3.80 7.28 -7.93
N ILE A 85 -2.70 6.74 -8.47
CA ILE A 85 -2.31 5.33 -8.35
C ILE A 85 -2.24 4.98 -6.84
N GLY A 86 -3.29 4.35 -6.31
CA GLY A 86 -3.33 3.94 -4.90
C GLY A 86 -4.71 3.77 -4.25
N ASN A 87 -5.74 4.53 -4.64
CA ASN A 87 -6.99 4.63 -3.84
C ASN A 87 -8.31 4.59 -4.65
N ARG A 88 -8.28 4.34 -5.95
CA ARG A 88 -9.47 4.47 -6.81
C ARG A 88 -9.99 3.18 -7.42
N ILE A 89 -9.40 2.05 -7.05
CA ILE A 89 -9.79 0.74 -7.59
C ILE A 89 -9.91 -0.24 -6.44
N PHE A 90 -10.88 -1.14 -6.57
CA PHE A 90 -11.10 -2.28 -5.70
C PHE A 90 -9.89 -3.23 -5.70
N ASP A 91 -9.73 -4.05 -4.66
CA ASP A 91 -8.64 -5.03 -4.59
C ASP A 91 -8.88 -6.27 -5.46
N VAL A 92 -10.14 -6.70 -5.59
CA VAL A 92 -10.54 -7.94 -6.26
C VAL A 92 -11.81 -7.74 -7.07
N LEU A 93 -11.91 -8.51 -8.16
CA LEU A 93 -13.07 -8.61 -9.03
C LEU A 93 -13.54 -10.06 -9.07
N LEU A 94 -14.84 -10.28 -8.93
CA LEU A 94 -15.47 -11.58 -9.15
C LEU A 94 -16.45 -11.47 -10.32
N PHE A 95 -16.32 -12.34 -11.32
CA PHE A 95 -17.16 -12.30 -12.52
C PHE A 95 -17.87 -13.63 -12.75
N ASN A 96 -19.16 -13.56 -13.08
CA ASN A 96 -19.95 -14.72 -13.48
C ASN A 96 -20.40 -14.53 -14.93
N ALA A 97 -19.75 -15.26 -15.85
CA ALA A 97 -20.02 -15.18 -17.28
C ALA A 97 -21.43 -15.66 -17.67
N SER A 98 -21.99 -16.64 -16.95
CA SER A 98 -23.36 -17.11 -17.24
C SER A 98 -24.43 -16.07 -16.89
N LEU A 99 -24.14 -15.18 -15.94
CA LEU A 99 -25.05 -14.14 -15.48
C LEU A 99 -24.69 -12.75 -16.02
N ASN A 100 -23.55 -12.60 -16.70
CA ASN A 100 -22.91 -11.33 -17.03
C ASN A 100 -22.91 -10.37 -15.82
N ALA A 101 -22.55 -10.91 -14.66
CA ALA A 101 -22.64 -10.23 -13.37
C ALA A 101 -21.27 -10.05 -12.71
N LEU A 102 -21.09 -8.90 -12.10
CA LEU A 102 -19.82 -8.44 -11.56
C LEU A 102 -19.94 -8.11 -10.07
N ILE A 103 -18.98 -8.56 -9.27
CA ILE A 103 -18.80 -8.14 -7.88
C ILE A 103 -17.41 -7.54 -7.74
N LEU A 104 -17.35 -6.31 -7.23
CA LEU A 104 -16.10 -5.62 -6.93
C LEU A 104 -15.90 -5.59 -5.42
N VAL A 105 -14.76 -6.12 -4.97
CA VAL A 105 -14.48 -6.38 -3.55
C VAL A 105 -13.30 -5.54 -3.10
N GLU A 106 -13.53 -4.70 -2.09
CA GLU A 106 -12.50 -3.96 -1.38
C GLU A 106 -12.17 -4.68 -0.06
N CYS A 107 -10.90 -5.03 0.14
CA CYS A 107 -10.44 -5.70 1.35
C CYS A 107 -9.94 -4.68 2.38
N LYS A 108 -10.60 -4.61 3.54
CA LYS A 108 -10.18 -3.72 4.64
C LYS A 108 -9.81 -4.54 5.88
N ALA A 109 -8.51 -4.77 6.05
CA ALA A 109 -7.96 -5.43 7.24
C ALA A 109 -8.28 -4.70 8.55
N ARG A 110 -8.37 -3.36 8.52
CA ARG A 110 -8.67 -2.51 9.69
C ARG A 110 -9.49 -1.29 9.34
N VAL A 111 -10.39 -0.91 10.26
CA VAL A 111 -11.29 0.24 10.08
C VAL A 111 -11.33 1.17 11.31
N GLU A 112 -10.50 0.94 12.32
CA GLU A 112 -10.50 1.70 13.58
C GLU A 112 -10.32 3.21 13.35
N GLY A 113 -11.29 4.00 13.82
CA GLY A 113 -11.31 5.45 13.67
C GLY A 113 -11.43 5.94 12.21
N ARG A 114 -11.69 5.06 11.24
CA ARG A 114 -11.63 5.37 9.81
C ARG A 114 -12.79 4.82 8.98
N ALA A 115 -13.84 4.27 9.60
CA ALA A 115 -14.98 3.71 8.87
C ALA A 115 -15.61 4.71 7.88
N ASN A 116 -15.83 5.96 8.29
CA ASN A 116 -16.34 7.00 7.38
C ASN A 116 -15.41 7.29 6.19
N LYS A 117 -14.09 7.21 6.42
CA LYS A 117 -13.11 7.34 5.35
C LYS A 117 -13.18 6.16 4.38
N VAL A 118 -13.33 4.94 4.89
CA VAL A 118 -13.53 3.74 4.04
C VAL A 118 -14.73 3.93 3.12
N ILE A 119 -15.86 4.41 3.64
CA ILE A 119 -17.05 4.68 2.81
C ILE A 119 -16.80 5.81 1.80
N SER A 120 -16.07 6.85 2.18
CA SER A 120 -15.67 7.91 1.24
C SER A 120 -14.79 7.38 0.12
N ASP A 121 -13.76 6.60 0.45
CA ASP A 121 -12.84 6.01 -0.53
C ASP A 121 -13.61 5.07 -1.48
N LEU A 122 -14.57 4.29 -0.97
CA LEU A 122 -15.44 3.43 -1.79
C LEU A 122 -16.29 4.21 -2.79
N LYS A 123 -16.81 5.39 -2.42
CA LYS A 123 -17.56 6.23 -3.37
C LYS A 123 -16.69 6.66 -4.54
N ASP A 124 -15.45 7.03 -4.27
CA ASP A 124 -14.49 7.39 -5.32
C ASP A 124 -14.16 6.19 -6.21
N GLN A 125 -14.03 4.99 -5.63
CA GLN A 125 -13.82 3.74 -6.38
C GLN A 125 -15.04 3.39 -7.27
N ILE A 126 -16.26 3.44 -6.71
CA ILE A 126 -17.51 3.20 -7.43
C ILE A 126 -17.64 4.16 -8.61
N SER A 127 -17.48 5.45 -8.37
CA SER A 127 -17.53 6.48 -9.42
C SER A 127 -16.47 6.24 -10.50
N THR A 128 -15.27 5.80 -10.12
CA THR A 128 -14.22 5.47 -11.09
C THR A 128 -14.64 4.31 -12.00
N ILE A 129 -15.24 3.26 -11.45
CA ILE A 129 -15.73 2.11 -12.22
C ILE A 129 -16.89 2.50 -13.14
N GLU A 130 -17.90 3.19 -12.60
CA GLU A 130 -19.09 3.57 -13.36
C GLU A 130 -18.74 4.48 -14.55
N ASN A 131 -17.80 5.41 -14.36
CA ASN A 131 -17.32 6.28 -15.44
C ASN A 131 -16.46 5.56 -16.49
N ASN A 132 -16.01 4.33 -16.22
CA ASN A 132 -15.11 3.56 -17.07
C ASN A 132 -15.63 2.14 -17.37
N LEU A 133 -16.95 1.93 -17.31
CA LEU A 133 -17.56 0.60 -17.48
C LEU A 133 -17.19 -0.06 -18.81
N THR A 134 -17.25 0.67 -19.92
CA THR A 134 -16.87 0.14 -21.25
C THR A 134 -15.41 -0.31 -21.29
N TYR A 135 -14.52 0.39 -20.58
CA TYR A 135 -13.14 -0.04 -20.48
C TYR A 135 -13.02 -1.35 -19.69
N LEU A 136 -13.73 -1.46 -18.57
CA LEU A 136 -13.77 -2.67 -17.76
C LEU A 136 -14.28 -3.89 -18.54
N GLU A 137 -15.37 -3.74 -19.27
CA GLU A 137 -15.93 -4.77 -20.14
C GLU A 137 -14.92 -5.23 -21.20
N ASN A 138 -14.17 -4.29 -21.80
CA ASN A 138 -13.12 -4.61 -22.76
C ASN A 138 -11.95 -5.38 -22.13
N GLN A 139 -11.62 -5.16 -20.86
CA GLN A 139 -10.56 -5.91 -20.17
C GLN A 139 -11.02 -7.32 -19.76
N ILE A 140 -12.28 -7.47 -19.35
CA ILE A 140 -12.89 -8.78 -19.05
C ILE A 140 -13.10 -9.58 -20.35
N GLY A 141 -13.41 -8.89 -21.46
CA GLY A 141 -13.75 -9.49 -22.74
C GLY A 141 -15.24 -9.83 -22.89
N GLU A 142 -16.07 -9.41 -21.93
CA GLU A 142 -17.50 -9.71 -21.84
C GLU A 142 -18.28 -8.44 -21.47
N GLN A 143 -19.53 -8.34 -21.93
CA GLN A 143 -20.42 -7.26 -21.51
C GLN A 143 -21.01 -7.56 -20.14
N ILE A 144 -21.15 -6.52 -19.30
CA ILE A 144 -21.81 -6.64 -18.01
C ILE A 144 -23.28 -6.26 -18.19
N ALA A 145 -24.17 -7.12 -17.71
CA ALA A 145 -25.59 -6.86 -17.83
C ALA A 145 -25.99 -5.60 -17.02
N PRO A 146 -26.97 -4.81 -17.51
CA PRO A 146 -27.40 -3.60 -16.81
C PRO A 146 -27.78 -3.88 -15.36
N ASN A 147 -27.31 -3.02 -14.44
CA ASN A 147 -27.55 -3.15 -12.99
C ASN A 147 -27.03 -4.46 -12.36
N LYS A 148 -26.09 -5.17 -12.99
CA LYS A 148 -25.47 -6.40 -12.46
C LYS A 148 -24.08 -6.18 -11.86
N ILE A 149 -23.79 -4.97 -11.41
CA ILE A 149 -22.58 -4.63 -10.67
C ILE A 149 -22.92 -4.49 -9.19
N GLU A 150 -22.21 -5.23 -8.35
CA GLU A 150 -22.35 -5.17 -6.89
C GLU A 150 -21.02 -4.79 -6.24
N TYR A 151 -21.07 -3.95 -5.22
CA TYR A 151 -19.87 -3.49 -4.50
C TYR A 151 -19.84 -4.11 -3.09
N VAL A 152 -18.69 -4.61 -2.67
CA VAL A 152 -18.51 -5.34 -1.42
C VAL A 152 -17.31 -4.80 -0.64
N VAL A 153 -17.46 -4.69 0.68
CA VAL A 153 -16.34 -4.55 1.60
C VAL A 153 -16.13 -5.87 2.33
N LEU A 154 -14.97 -6.50 2.12
CA LEU A 154 -14.53 -7.66 2.88
C LEU A 154 -13.67 -7.18 4.06
N THR A 155 -14.08 -7.49 5.28
CA THR A 155 -13.35 -7.08 6.50
C THR A 155 -13.46 -8.13 7.60
N PRO A 156 -12.51 -8.21 8.55
CA PRO A 156 -12.66 -9.07 9.72
C PRO A 156 -13.97 -8.78 10.48
N HIS A 157 -14.64 -9.82 10.98
CA HIS A 157 -15.96 -9.72 11.63
C HIS A 157 -16.06 -8.60 12.69
N LYS A 158 -15.03 -8.42 13.52
CA LYS A 158 -14.94 -7.36 14.55
C LYS A 158 -15.10 -5.92 14.03
N TYR A 159 -15.03 -5.72 12.71
CA TYR A 159 -15.10 -4.42 12.05
C TYR A 159 -16.38 -4.19 11.25
N CYS A 160 -17.21 -5.23 11.05
CA CYS A 160 -18.43 -5.14 10.23
C CYS A 160 -19.44 -4.12 10.77
N ASP A 161 -19.75 -4.15 12.06
CA ASP A 161 -20.71 -3.21 12.68
C ASP A 161 -20.26 -1.75 12.55
N LYS A 162 -18.95 -1.49 12.56
CA LYS A 162 -18.39 -0.13 12.38
C LYS A 162 -18.60 0.35 10.95
N ILE A 163 -18.40 -0.52 9.96
CA ILE A 163 -18.68 -0.22 8.55
C ILE A 163 -20.17 -0.03 8.33
N GLN A 164 -21.02 -0.91 8.87
CA GLN A 164 -22.48 -0.80 8.79
C GLN A 164 -22.98 0.51 9.39
N SER A 165 -22.46 0.89 10.56
CA SER A 165 -22.79 2.17 11.20
C SER A 165 -22.39 3.36 10.33
N ALA A 166 -21.20 3.34 9.71
CA ALA A 166 -20.76 4.39 8.81
C ALA A 166 -21.64 4.50 7.54
N ILE A 167 -22.07 3.37 6.96
CA ILE A 167 -23.03 3.36 5.85
C ILE A 167 -24.34 4.01 6.29
N ASN A 168 -24.89 3.60 7.43
CA ASN A 168 -26.16 4.13 7.95
C ASN A 168 -26.07 5.64 8.25
N SER A 169 -24.98 6.11 8.87
CA SER A 169 -24.78 7.55 9.12
C SER A 169 -24.72 8.38 7.83
N GLN A 170 -24.27 7.81 6.71
CA GLN A 170 -24.31 8.53 5.43
C GLN A 170 -25.70 8.53 4.79
N LYS A 171 -26.54 7.52 5.01
CA LYS A 171 -27.95 7.50 4.57
C LYS A 171 -28.74 8.64 5.21
N ASP A 172 -28.56 8.84 6.51
CA ASP A 172 -29.24 9.89 7.27
C ASP A 172 -28.85 11.31 6.79
N LEU A 173 -27.65 11.47 6.22
CA LEU A 173 -27.19 12.73 5.63
C LEU A 173 -27.69 12.93 4.19
N ALA A 174 -27.81 11.85 3.41
CA ALA A 174 -28.27 11.88 2.02
C ALA A 174 -29.77 12.14 1.88
N SER A 175 -30.59 11.69 2.84
CA SER A 175 -32.03 11.99 2.89
C SER A 175 -32.33 13.49 2.92
N ASN A 176 -31.36 14.32 3.31
CA ASN A 176 -31.44 15.78 3.31
C ASN A 176 -30.87 16.47 2.05
N LYS A 177 -30.14 15.79 1.15
CA LYS A 177 -29.58 16.37 -0.09
C LYS A 177 -29.46 15.34 -1.22
N ARG A 178 -30.18 15.57 -2.33
CA ARG A 178 -30.06 14.82 -3.60
C ARG A 178 -28.64 14.91 -4.19
N LYS A 179 -27.77 13.91 -3.97
CA LYS A 179 -26.60 13.63 -4.83
C LYS A 179 -26.20 12.14 -4.80
N ILE A 180 -26.53 11.47 -5.91
CA ILE A 180 -25.80 10.48 -6.74
C ILE A 180 -24.55 9.80 -6.13
N THR A 181 -24.50 8.46 -6.29
CA THR A 181 -23.63 7.41 -5.71
C THR A 181 -23.96 7.05 -4.26
N GLU A 182 -25.04 6.30 -4.09
CA GLU A 182 -25.53 5.92 -2.78
C GLU A 182 -24.70 4.73 -2.23
N PRO A 183 -23.96 4.92 -1.12
CA PRO A 183 -23.15 3.86 -0.50
C PRO A 183 -24.02 2.75 0.13
N GLU A 184 -25.35 2.90 0.05
CA GLU A 184 -26.35 1.93 0.49
C GLU A 184 -26.33 0.62 -0.28
N ASN A 185 -25.74 0.61 -1.48
CA ASN A 185 -25.57 -0.59 -2.29
C ASN A 185 -24.28 -1.36 -1.99
N VAL A 186 -23.45 -0.87 -1.05
CA VAL A 186 -22.25 -1.55 -0.57
C VAL A 186 -22.67 -2.65 0.41
N LYS A 187 -22.34 -3.89 0.06
CA LYS A 187 -22.57 -5.07 0.88
C LYS A 187 -21.36 -5.32 1.76
N ILE A 188 -21.58 -5.91 2.93
CA ILE A 188 -20.49 -6.24 3.85
C ILE A 188 -20.30 -7.75 3.87
N TRP A 189 -19.08 -8.19 3.61
CA TRP A 189 -18.65 -9.57 3.86
C TRP A 189 -17.74 -9.61 5.09
N ASN A 190 -17.99 -10.55 5.98
CA ASN A 190 -17.20 -10.75 7.19
C ASN A 190 -16.27 -11.96 7.01
N PHE A 191 -14.98 -11.72 7.23
CA PHE A 191 -13.99 -12.78 7.37
C PHE A 191 -13.91 -13.23 8.83
N LEU A 192 -14.02 -14.54 9.05
CA LEU A 192 -13.89 -15.22 10.34
C LEU A 192 -12.60 -16.06 10.35
N PRO A 193 -11.48 -15.55 10.89
CA PRO A 193 -10.19 -16.24 10.84
C PRO A 193 -10.21 -17.61 11.53
N GLU A 194 -10.81 -17.70 12.72
CA GLU A 194 -10.85 -18.94 13.52
C GLU A 194 -11.64 -20.07 12.84
N GLY A 195 -12.60 -19.72 11.99
CA GLY A 195 -13.37 -20.68 11.21
C GLY A 195 -12.88 -20.86 9.77
N GLY A 196 -11.93 -20.05 9.32
CA GLY A 196 -11.51 -19.98 7.91
C GLY A 196 -12.68 -19.77 6.96
N LYS A 197 -13.58 -18.83 7.28
CA LYS A 197 -14.82 -18.63 6.51
C LYS A 197 -15.05 -17.18 6.10
N ILE A 198 -15.63 -17.00 4.92
CA ILE A 198 -16.20 -15.74 4.46
C ILE A 198 -17.73 -15.86 4.49
N GLN A 199 -18.38 -14.89 5.11
CA GLN A 199 -19.85 -14.82 5.22
C GLN A 199 -20.36 -13.45 4.77
N ILE A 200 -21.64 -13.39 4.43
CA ILE A 200 -22.33 -12.11 4.24
C ILE A 200 -22.82 -11.60 5.60
N HIS A 201 -22.69 -10.29 5.81
CA HIS A 201 -23.27 -9.63 6.98
C HIS A 201 -24.79 -9.74 6.97
N LYS A 202 -25.41 -9.90 8.14
CA LYS A 202 -26.87 -10.11 8.30
C LYS A 202 -27.75 -9.04 7.65
N ASP A 203 -27.25 -7.81 7.54
CA ASP A 203 -27.98 -6.67 6.96
C ASP A 203 -27.67 -6.48 5.46
N SER A 204 -27.01 -7.45 4.83
CA SER A 204 -26.65 -7.44 3.40
C SER A 204 -27.30 -8.61 2.66
N GLN A 205 -27.72 -8.37 1.41
CA GLN A 205 -28.24 -9.39 0.50
C GLN A 205 -27.75 -9.13 -0.91
N HIS A 206 -27.44 -10.19 -1.67
CA HIS A 206 -27.12 -10.10 -3.10
C HIS A 206 -28.36 -10.23 -3.96
N GLN A 207 -28.29 -9.68 -5.17
CA GLN A 207 -29.31 -9.91 -6.19
C GLN A 207 -29.48 -11.40 -6.52
N SER A 208 -28.39 -12.17 -6.45
CA SER A 208 -28.43 -13.63 -6.56
C SER A 208 -28.82 -14.25 -5.21
N GLY A 209 -29.99 -14.89 -5.18
CA GLY A 209 -30.45 -15.64 -4.01
C GLY A 209 -29.52 -16.80 -3.65
N LEU A 210 -28.98 -17.50 -4.66
CA LEU A 210 -27.99 -18.57 -4.46
C LEU A 210 -26.72 -18.02 -3.80
N LEU A 211 -26.19 -16.91 -4.31
CA LEU A 211 -25.00 -16.28 -3.73
C LEU A 211 -25.23 -15.88 -2.28
N THR A 212 -26.37 -15.24 -1.99
CA THR A 212 -26.76 -14.87 -0.63
C THR A 212 -26.81 -16.10 0.28
N GLN A 213 -27.49 -17.17 -0.14
CA GLN A 213 -27.61 -18.39 0.63
C GLN A 213 -26.25 -19.04 0.92
N VAL A 214 -25.39 -19.16 -0.08
CA VAL A 214 -24.06 -19.76 0.05
C VAL A 214 -23.20 -18.95 1.02
N LEU A 215 -23.23 -17.61 0.93
CA LEU A 215 -22.51 -16.74 1.84
C LEU A 215 -23.10 -16.72 3.27
N MET A 216 -24.42 -16.85 3.43
CA MET A 216 -25.03 -16.97 4.77
C MET A 216 -24.57 -18.25 5.48
N GLN A 217 -24.46 -19.37 4.73
CA GLN A 217 -23.93 -20.64 5.25
C GLN A 217 -22.42 -20.56 5.54
N GLY A 218 -21.72 -19.64 4.89
CA GLY A 218 -20.30 -19.43 5.00
C GLY A 218 -19.50 -20.28 4.01
N ILE A 219 -18.66 -19.60 3.24
CA ILE A 219 -17.77 -20.24 2.28
C ILE A 219 -16.45 -20.52 2.97
N SER A 220 -16.03 -21.78 2.93
CA SER A 220 -14.78 -22.20 3.56
C SER A 220 -13.60 -21.81 2.68
N VAL A 221 -12.61 -21.18 3.31
CA VAL A 221 -11.29 -20.96 2.75
C VAL A 221 -10.59 -22.32 2.73
N MET A 222 -10.18 -22.78 1.55
CA MET A 222 -9.54 -24.08 1.43
C MET A 222 -8.14 -24.00 2.04
N THR A 223 -7.92 -24.74 3.14
CA THR A 223 -6.61 -24.81 3.84
C THR A 223 -5.57 -25.68 3.13
N ILE A 224 -5.87 -26.17 1.93
CA ILE A 224 -5.07 -27.20 1.27
C ILE A 224 -3.94 -26.55 0.48
N GLY A 225 -2.75 -26.45 1.08
CA GLY A 225 -1.41 -26.51 0.45
C GLY A 225 -1.07 -25.58 -0.73
N MET A 226 -2.02 -24.88 -1.30
CA MET A 226 -1.86 -23.94 -2.40
C MET A 226 -1.35 -22.65 -1.78
N LYS A 227 -0.04 -22.43 -1.91
CA LYS A 227 0.50 -21.07 -1.79
C LYS A 227 -0.09 -20.27 -2.94
N VAL A 228 -1.20 -19.58 -2.68
CA VAL A 228 -1.61 -18.48 -3.55
C VAL A 228 -0.68 -17.33 -3.25
N ASP A 229 0.33 -17.19 -4.11
CA ASP A 229 1.18 -16.02 -4.11
C ASP A 229 0.36 -14.88 -4.71
N ILE A 230 0.07 -13.87 -3.88
CA ILE A 230 -0.56 -12.65 -4.37
C ILE A 230 0.44 -12.01 -5.31
N PRO A 231 0.07 -11.75 -6.58
CA PRO A 231 0.95 -11.11 -7.52
C PRO A 231 1.34 -9.74 -6.97
N ILE A 232 2.57 -9.35 -7.27
CA ILE A 232 2.96 -7.98 -6.99
C ILE A 232 2.09 -7.04 -7.82
N ILE A 233 1.73 -5.92 -7.21
CA ILE A 233 0.97 -4.87 -7.86
C ILE A 233 1.80 -3.58 -7.87
N LEU A 234 1.51 -2.67 -8.80
CA LEU A 234 2.25 -1.43 -8.99
C LEU A 234 2.22 -0.55 -7.72
N ASN A 235 1.14 -0.66 -6.94
CA ASN A 235 0.96 0.03 -5.66
C ASN A 235 1.55 -0.69 -4.45
N SER A 236 2.12 -1.89 -4.63
CA SER A 236 2.83 -2.57 -3.56
C SER A 236 3.91 -1.66 -2.99
N LYS A 237 4.09 -1.78 -1.67
CA LYS A 237 5.12 -1.08 -0.92
C LYS A 237 6.50 -1.47 -1.44
N GLU A 238 7.41 -0.51 -1.46
CA GLU A 238 8.74 -0.68 -2.06
C GLU A 238 9.50 -1.88 -1.46
N TYR A 239 9.36 -2.17 -0.17
CA TYR A 239 10.00 -3.32 0.46
C TYR A 239 9.44 -4.68 -0.03
N LYS A 240 8.12 -4.80 -0.24
CA LYS A 240 7.50 -6.02 -0.82
C LYS A 240 8.00 -6.22 -2.25
N ILE A 241 8.15 -5.12 -3.00
CA ILE A 241 8.72 -5.15 -4.34
C ILE A 241 10.15 -5.65 -4.36
N ILE A 242 10.99 -5.15 -3.46
CA ILE A 242 12.36 -5.64 -3.31
C ILE A 242 12.36 -7.14 -2.98
N GLU A 243 11.53 -7.59 -2.05
CA GLU A 243 11.45 -9.00 -1.68
C GLU A 243 11.10 -9.90 -2.87
N GLN A 244 9.97 -9.66 -3.54
CA GLN A 244 9.50 -10.54 -4.59
C GLN A 244 10.29 -10.38 -5.90
N ILE A 245 10.51 -9.15 -6.38
CA ILE A 245 11.19 -8.94 -7.68
C ILE A 245 12.69 -9.22 -7.58
N LEU A 246 13.36 -8.70 -6.55
CA LEU A 246 14.81 -8.84 -6.47
C LEU A 246 15.22 -10.14 -5.81
N LEU A 247 14.64 -10.53 -4.67
CA LEU A 247 15.15 -11.70 -3.95
C LEU A 247 14.62 -13.01 -4.52
N GLU A 248 13.31 -13.09 -4.71
CA GLU A 248 12.67 -14.34 -5.15
C GLU A 248 12.86 -14.60 -6.64
N ASN A 249 13.00 -13.55 -7.47
CA ASN A 249 13.17 -13.72 -8.90
C ASN A 249 14.63 -13.50 -9.36
N ILE A 250 15.20 -12.32 -9.17
CA ILE A 250 16.55 -12.03 -9.72
C ILE A 250 17.64 -12.79 -8.98
N TYR A 251 17.71 -12.64 -7.67
CA TYR A 251 18.76 -13.23 -6.82
C TYR A 251 18.67 -14.75 -6.83
N ASN A 252 17.47 -15.32 -6.62
CA ASN A 252 17.28 -16.77 -6.65
C ASN A 252 17.65 -17.37 -8.02
N LYS A 253 17.23 -16.76 -9.12
CA LYS A 253 17.62 -17.20 -10.47
C LYS A 253 19.14 -17.13 -10.70
N LYS A 254 19.82 -16.13 -10.13
CA LYS A 254 21.29 -16.04 -10.19
C LYS A 254 21.97 -17.11 -9.35
N LEU A 255 21.39 -17.51 -8.21
CA LEU A 255 21.87 -18.65 -7.43
C LEU A 255 21.70 -19.96 -8.20
N GLU A 256 20.54 -20.17 -8.82
CA GLU A 256 20.25 -21.35 -9.65
C GLU A 256 21.19 -21.46 -10.86
N ASN A 257 21.60 -20.32 -11.43
CA ASN A 257 22.55 -20.25 -12.54
C ASN A 257 24.02 -20.20 -12.09
N GLU A 258 24.32 -20.46 -10.81
CA GLU A 258 25.67 -20.46 -10.26
C GLU A 258 26.48 -19.17 -10.56
N SER A 259 25.81 -18.02 -10.54
CA SER A 259 26.47 -16.73 -10.80
C SER A 259 27.50 -16.40 -9.73
N ASP A 260 28.69 -15.93 -10.14
CA ASP A 260 29.74 -15.47 -9.22
C ASP A 260 29.31 -14.31 -8.30
N ASN A 261 28.34 -13.49 -8.76
CA ASN A 261 27.91 -12.28 -8.08
C ASN A 261 26.37 -12.19 -8.01
N PRO A 262 25.70 -13.09 -7.28
CA PRO A 262 24.23 -13.16 -7.29
C PRO A 262 23.59 -11.90 -6.67
N LYS A 263 24.32 -11.19 -5.81
CA LYS A 263 23.90 -9.96 -5.12
C LYS A 263 23.97 -8.69 -5.98
N ILE A 264 24.56 -8.73 -7.16
CA ILE A 264 24.68 -7.56 -8.05
C ILE A 264 23.54 -7.60 -9.06
N PHE A 265 22.85 -6.48 -9.28
CA PHE A 265 21.77 -6.35 -10.26
C PHE A 265 21.78 -4.97 -10.90
N THR A 266 21.10 -4.82 -12.04
CA THR A 266 20.97 -3.53 -12.74
C THR A 266 19.56 -2.97 -12.70
N THR A 267 19.39 -1.67 -12.97
CA THR A 267 18.05 -1.07 -13.13
C THR A 267 17.27 -1.76 -14.24
N LYS A 268 17.93 -2.07 -15.37
CA LYS A 268 17.31 -2.74 -16.52
C LYS A 268 16.81 -4.14 -16.16
N GLU A 269 17.62 -4.91 -15.45
CA GLU A 269 17.23 -6.25 -14.98
C GLU A 269 16.02 -6.17 -14.04
N PHE A 270 16.07 -5.26 -13.05
CA PHE A 270 14.97 -5.04 -12.13
C PHE A 270 13.67 -4.65 -12.83
N ALA A 271 13.74 -3.67 -13.74
CA ALA A 271 12.59 -3.22 -14.52
C ALA A 271 12.04 -4.33 -15.43
N SER A 272 12.91 -5.12 -16.06
CA SER A 272 12.49 -6.23 -16.93
C SER A 272 11.73 -7.31 -16.17
N VAL A 273 12.22 -7.72 -15.00
CA VAL A 273 11.53 -8.71 -14.16
C VAL A 273 10.20 -8.14 -13.67
N MET A 274 10.21 -6.89 -13.18
CA MET A 274 8.98 -6.21 -12.77
C MET A 274 7.95 -6.11 -13.89
N GLU A 275 8.35 -5.81 -15.13
CA GLU A 275 7.44 -5.73 -16.28
C GLU A 275 6.77 -7.08 -16.57
N SER A 276 7.51 -8.17 -16.41
CA SER A 276 7.00 -9.54 -16.59
C SER A 276 6.10 -10.00 -15.44
N SER A 277 6.34 -9.52 -14.21
CA SER A 277 5.57 -9.91 -13.03
C SER A 277 4.29 -9.09 -12.83
N LEU A 278 4.25 -7.84 -13.32
CA LEU A 278 3.09 -6.96 -13.16
C LEU A 278 2.02 -7.21 -14.24
N LEU A 279 0.80 -7.52 -13.79
CA LEU A 279 -0.39 -7.71 -14.61
C LEU A 279 -1.11 -6.37 -14.89
N LEU A 280 -0.47 -5.50 -15.66
CA LEU A 280 -1.01 -4.18 -16.02
C LEU A 280 -1.85 -4.22 -17.31
N GLY A 281 -2.90 -3.40 -17.39
CA GLY A 281 -3.70 -3.17 -18.60
C GLY A 281 -2.92 -2.39 -19.69
N PHE A 282 -1.91 -1.61 -19.27
CA PHE A 282 -1.04 -0.86 -20.18
C PHE A 282 -0.33 -1.78 -21.17
N LYS A 283 -0.26 -1.37 -22.45
CA LYS A 283 0.44 -2.10 -23.51
C LYS A 283 1.72 -1.40 -23.97
N GLY A 284 2.69 -2.19 -24.43
CA GLY A 284 3.88 -1.72 -25.14
C GLY A 284 4.70 -0.67 -24.40
N VAL A 285 4.91 0.50 -25.02
CA VAL A 285 5.78 1.57 -24.52
C VAL A 285 5.25 2.18 -23.22
N GLN A 286 3.93 2.27 -23.05
CA GLN A 286 3.34 2.87 -21.86
C GLN A 286 3.60 2.00 -20.63
N LYS A 287 3.44 0.67 -20.76
CA LYS A 287 3.78 -0.29 -19.70
C LYS A 287 5.23 -0.12 -19.27
N ARG A 288 6.16 -0.13 -20.22
CA ARG A 288 7.60 0.07 -19.96
C ARG A 288 7.89 1.35 -19.19
N LYS A 289 7.33 2.50 -19.61
CA LYS A 289 7.55 3.79 -18.94
C LYS A 289 7.10 3.77 -17.48
N VAL A 290 5.91 3.22 -17.20
CA VAL A 290 5.36 3.12 -15.84
C VAL A 290 6.22 2.20 -14.97
N VAL A 291 6.60 1.04 -15.52
CA VAL A 291 7.45 0.07 -14.84
C VAL A 291 8.84 0.64 -14.54
N GLU A 292 9.49 1.27 -15.51
CA GLU A 292 10.81 1.89 -15.34
C GLU A 292 10.78 3.00 -14.28
N ALA A 293 9.73 3.83 -14.27
CA ALA A 293 9.57 4.87 -13.27
C ALA A 293 9.41 4.28 -11.86
N LYS A 294 8.60 3.22 -11.72
CA LYS A 294 8.43 2.51 -10.45
C LYS A 294 9.71 1.81 -10.01
N ALA A 295 10.41 1.12 -10.91
CA ALA A 295 11.68 0.46 -10.64
C ALA A 295 12.74 1.44 -10.11
N LYS A 296 12.91 2.59 -10.78
CA LYS A 296 13.81 3.67 -10.33
C LYS A 296 13.45 4.16 -8.93
N LYS A 297 12.15 4.35 -8.64
CA LYS A 297 11.67 4.76 -7.31
C LYS A 297 12.02 3.72 -6.24
N VAL A 298 11.81 2.43 -6.54
CA VAL A 298 12.07 1.31 -5.60
C VAL A 298 13.58 1.15 -5.35
N ILE A 299 14.41 1.26 -6.39
CA ILE A 299 15.87 1.21 -6.25
C ILE A 299 16.38 2.40 -5.45
N ALA A 300 15.92 3.62 -5.76
CA ALA A 300 16.26 4.82 -4.99
C ALA A 300 15.86 4.69 -3.52
N PHE A 301 14.69 4.09 -3.24
CA PHE A 301 14.28 3.75 -1.89
C PHE A 301 15.23 2.76 -1.22
N GLY A 302 15.67 1.70 -1.92
CA GLY A 302 16.63 0.73 -1.38
C GLY A 302 18.00 1.35 -1.09
N VAL A 303 18.51 2.21 -1.96
CA VAL A 303 19.75 2.98 -1.73
C VAL A 303 19.59 3.91 -0.53
N LYS A 304 18.48 4.68 -0.47
CA LYS A 304 18.19 5.62 0.63
C LYS A 304 18.16 4.93 1.99
N ASN A 305 17.69 3.68 2.05
CA ASN A 305 17.62 2.89 3.29
C ASN A 305 18.79 1.90 3.45
N LYS A 306 19.90 2.08 2.70
CA LYS A 306 21.12 1.26 2.76
C LYS A 306 20.87 -0.25 2.61
N ILE A 307 19.84 -0.60 1.85
CA ILE A 307 19.55 -1.96 1.38
C ILE A 307 20.49 -2.26 0.20
N PHE A 308 20.71 -1.27 -0.65
CA PHE A 308 21.60 -1.34 -1.81
C PHE A 308 22.76 -0.35 -1.71
N GLY A 309 23.89 -0.72 -2.30
CA GLY A 309 25.01 0.19 -2.56
C GLY A 309 25.31 0.20 -4.05
N SER A 310 25.69 1.36 -4.60
CA SER A 310 26.17 1.45 -5.98
C SER A 310 27.50 0.72 -6.12
N VAL A 311 27.70 0.04 -7.26
CA VAL A 311 28.97 -0.59 -7.61
C VAL A 311 29.90 0.49 -8.16
N GLU A 312 31.16 0.48 -7.73
CA GLU A 312 32.15 1.46 -8.18
C GLU A 312 32.40 1.31 -9.69
N GLY A 313 32.41 2.43 -10.41
CA GLY A 313 32.61 2.45 -11.86
C GLY A 313 31.37 2.14 -12.70
N ASN A 314 30.22 1.78 -12.11
CA ASN A 314 28.97 1.59 -12.84
C ASN A 314 27.75 2.16 -12.11
N SER A 315 27.20 3.25 -12.63
CA SER A 315 26.06 3.95 -12.03
C SER A 315 24.72 3.22 -12.17
N ASP A 316 24.64 2.19 -13.02
CA ASP A 316 23.44 1.37 -13.20
C ASP A 316 23.49 0.03 -12.46
N GLU A 317 24.59 -0.26 -11.75
CA GLU A 317 24.76 -1.48 -10.96
C GLU A 317 24.63 -1.24 -9.47
N PHE A 318 23.91 -2.16 -8.83
CA PHE A 318 23.59 -2.11 -7.41
C PHE A 318 23.93 -3.45 -6.76
N LYS A 319 24.50 -3.40 -5.57
CA LYS A 319 24.82 -4.56 -4.75
C LYS A 319 23.92 -4.61 -3.53
N ILE A 320 23.32 -5.78 -3.27
CA ILE A 320 22.58 -6.05 -2.04
C ILE A 320 23.55 -6.06 -0.86
N ILE A 321 23.33 -5.16 0.11
CA ILE A 321 24.19 -5.03 1.29
C ILE A 321 23.68 -5.97 2.38
N CYS A 322 24.13 -7.23 2.37
CA CYS A 322 23.79 -8.22 3.40
C CYS A 322 24.92 -9.24 3.64
N GLN A 323 24.90 -9.87 4.82
CA GLN A 323 25.75 -11.01 5.14
C GLN A 323 25.06 -12.32 4.72
N GLY A 324 25.87 -13.36 4.42
CA GLY A 324 25.38 -14.67 4.01
C GLY A 324 24.86 -14.73 2.57
N GLU A 325 24.68 -15.96 2.05
CA GLU A 325 24.26 -16.23 0.67
C GLU A 325 23.02 -17.13 0.57
N LYS A 326 22.53 -17.64 1.71
CA LYS A 326 21.26 -18.36 1.73
C LYS A 326 20.12 -17.36 1.58
N LEU A 327 19.17 -17.62 0.68
CA LEU A 327 18.02 -16.75 0.40
C LEU A 327 17.30 -16.29 1.67
N ASP A 328 17.00 -17.20 2.59
CA ASP A 328 16.33 -16.86 3.86
C ASP A 328 17.17 -15.94 4.76
N THR A 329 18.49 -16.13 4.76
CA THR A 329 19.41 -15.24 5.49
C THR A 329 19.39 -13.84 4.87
N VAL A 330 19.44 -13.75 3.54
CA VAL A 330 19.36 -12.47 2.81
C VAL A 330 18.02 -11.77 3.07
N LYS A 331 16.90 -12.49 2.99
CA LYS A 331 15.56 -11.97 3.29
C LYS A 331 15.46 -11.38 4.69
N ASN A 332 15.89 -12.12 5.71
CA ASN A 332 15.87 -11.66 7.09
C ASN A 332 16.77 -10.43 7.31
N ASN A 333 17.99 -10.45 6.77
CA ASN A 333 18.91 -9.31 6.84
C ASN A 333 18.32 -8.04 6.22
N LEU A 334 17.64 -8.18 5.07
CA LEU A 334 17.05 -7.03 4.40
C LEU A 334 15.83 -6.48 5.14
N LYS A 335 14.99 -7.35 5.71
CA LYS A 335 13.88 -6.94 6.55
C LYS A 335 14.36 -6.17 7.78
N GLU A 336 15.37 -6.67 8.47
CA GLU A 336 15.97 -6.00 9.63
C GLU A 336 16.59 -4.65 9.25
N LYS A 337 17.38 -4.61 8.17
CA LYS A 337 17.97 -3.36 7.67
C LYS A 337 16.93 -2.35 7.24
N PHE A 338 15.87 -2.79 6.57
CA PHE A 338 14.76 -1.93 6.18
C PHE A 338 14.11 -1.30 7.42
N VAL A 339 13.72 -2.12 8.40
CA VAL A 339 13.10 -1.65 9.64
C VAL A 339 14.00 -0.65 10.36
N GLU A 340 15.28 -0.99 10.57
CA GLU A 340 16.21 -0.19 11.36
C GLU A 340 16.62 1.12 10.67
N ASN A 341 16.95 1.08 9.38
CA ASN A 341 17.41 2.27 8.66
C ASN A 341 16.25 3.21 8.35
N TRP A 342 15.06 2.67 8.02
CA TRP A 342 13.89 3.50 7.78
C TRP A 342 13.42 4.17 9.07
N SER A 343 13.32 3.42 10.17
CA SER A 343 12.92 3.99 11.46
C SER A 343 13.91 5.06 11.93
N THR A 344 15.21 4.82 11.81
CA THR A 344 16.26 5.77 12.18
C THR A 344 16.17 7.05 11.36
N ARG A 345 15.95 6.93 10.05
CA ARG A 345 15.84 8.09 9.16
C ARG A 345 14.59 8.92 9.45
N GLU A 346 13.43 8.27 9.53
CA GLU A 346 12.17 8.98 9.84
C GLU A 346 12.26 9.63 11.24
N ALA A 347 12.89 8.95 12.20
CA ALA A 347 13.10 9.52 13.53
C ALA A 347 14.02 10.74 13.50
N ASP A 348 15.10 10.70 12.72
CA ASP A 348 16.01 11.82 12.52
C ASP A 348 15.32 13.03 11.87
N GLU A 349 14.53 12.80 10.82
CA GLU A 349 13.76 13.85 10.14
C GLU A 349 12.76 14.52 11.09
N HIS A 350 12.02 13.73 11.87
CA HIS A 350 11.06 14.23 12.86
C HIS A 350 11.74 14.96 14.03
N ALA A 351 12.80 14.38 14.60
CA ALA A 351 13.53 14.98 15.71
C ALA A 351 14.15 16.33 15.31
N LYS A 352 14.72 16.43 14.09
CA LYS A 352 15.23 17.70 13.54
C LYS A 352 14.13 18.73 13.38
N LYS A 353 12.98 18.35 12.84
CA LYS A 353 11.83 19.24 12.66
C LYS A 353 11.31 19.78 13.99
N ASP A 354 11.15 18.92 14.98
CA ASP A 354 10.65 19.32 16.30
C ASP A 354 11.66 20.16 17.07
N ALA A 355 12.95 19.83 16.97
CA ALA A 355 14.02 20.63 17.55
C ALA A 355 14.04 22.05 16.95
N LEU A 356 13.91 22.17 15.63
CA LEU A 356 13.80 23.47 14.95
C LEU A 356 12.59 24.26 15.43
N ASN A 357 11.41 23.65 15.45
CA ASN A 357 10.19 24.31 15.88
C ASN A 357 10.26 24.76 17.33
N THR A 358 10.74 23.89 18.23
CA THR A 358 10.88 24.19 19.65
C THR A 358 11.90 25.29 19.90
N HIS A 359 13.05 25.24 19.23
CA HIS A 359 14.08 26.26 19.35
C HIS A 359 13.59 27.63 18.84
N ARG A 360 12.93 27.66 17.68
CA ARG A 360 12.35 28.89 17.10
C ARG A 360 11.26 29.51 17.99
N GLN A 361 10.50 28.70 18.70
CA GLN A 361 9.43 29.18 19.61
C GLN A 361 9.97 29.67 20.96
N LYS A 362 11.03 29.04 21.48
CA LYS A 362 11.55 29.31 22.84
C LYS A 362 12.70 30.30 22.90
N VAL A 363 13.35 30.61 21.78
CA VAL A 363 14.37 31.66 21.70
C VAL A 363 13.72 32.90 21.08
N PRO A 364 13.45 33.97 21.84
CA PRO A 364 12.96 35.22 21.27
C PRO A 364 13.95 35.71 20.23
N ARG A 365 13.47 36.07 19.03
CA ARG A 365 14.28 36.83 18.07
C ARG A 365 14.69 38.12 18.77
N ILE A 366 15.96 38.26 19.12
CA ILE A 366 16.55 39.58 19.28
C ILE A 366 16.61 40.14 17.86
N GLU A 367 15.54 40.82 17.44
CA GLU A 367 15.62 41.74 16.31
C GLU A 367 16.70 42.75 16.69
N LYS A 368 17.87 42.63 16.07
CA LYS A 368 18.86 43.70 16.07
C LYS A 368 18.19 44.89 15.39
N TRP A 369 17.61 45.78 16.17
CA TRP A 369 17.42 47.16 15.78
C TRP A 369 18.80 47.72 15.46
N ILE A 370 19.14 47.73 14.17
CA ILE A 370 20.22 48.57 13.67
C ILE A 370 19.60 49.97 13.64
N GLU A 371 19.84 50.77 14.67
CA GLU A 371 19.58 52.21 14.58
C GLU A 371 20.46 52.77 13.45
N PRO A 372 19.89 53.57 12.52
CA PRO A 372 20.71 54.32 11.59
C PRO A 372 21.49 55.36 12.40
N SER A 373 22.82 55.27 12.35
CA SER A 373 23.71 56.33 12.80
C SER A 373 23.31 57.64 12.15
N LYS A 374 22.74 58.57 12.92
CA LYS A 374 22.67 59.97 12.54
C LYS A 374 24.06 60.56 12.74
N GLU A 375 24.78 60.75 11.64
CA GLU A 375 25.92 61.66 11.60
C GLU A 375 25.41 63.11 11.78
N VAL A 376 26.14 63.87 12.60
CA VAL A 376 26.02 65.33 12.78
C VAL A 376 27.03 66.00 11.87
#